data_AF-A0A3D4QCS6-F1
#
_entry.id   AF-A0A3D4QCS6-F1
#
_cell.length_a   1.000
_cell.length_b   1.000
_cell.length_c   1.000
_cell.angle_alpha   90.00
_cell.angle_beta   90.00
_cell.angle_gamma   90.00
#
_symmetry.space_group_name_H-M   'P 1'
#
loop_
_entity.id
_entity.type
_entity.pdbx_description
1 polymer ?
#
loop_
_entity_poly.entity_id
_entity_poly.type
_entity_poly.pdbx_seq_one_letter_code
_entity_poly.pdbx_strand_id
1 'polypeptide(L)'
;MPDADTPKYADPSLNRFFEAPLSETDPELYAAERAELKRQQDKIELIASENIVSRAVMEAQGGVMTNKYAEGYPGRRYYGGCEFVD
;
A
#
# COMPACT_ATOMS: atom_id res chain seq x y z
N MET A 1 -23.94 -12.30 -1.08
CA MET A 1 -22.49 -12.12 -0.93
C MET A 1 -21.86 -13.39 -1.46
N PRO A 2 -20.96 -13.35 -2.45
CA PRO A 2 -20.23 -14.57 -2.82
C PRO A 2 -19.51 -15.11 -1.58
N ASP A 3 -19.59 -16.41 -1.35
CA ASP A 3 -19.08 -17.08 -0.15
C ASP A 3 -17.58 -16.84 0.02
N ALA A 4 -17.16 -16.48 1.24
CA ALA A 4 -15.77 -16.19 1.62
C ALA A 4 -14.80 -17.38 1.37
N ASP A 5 -15.34 -18.57 1.13
CA ASP A 5 -14.59 -19.80 0.90
C ASP A 5 -14.34 -20.13 -0.59
N THR A 6 -14.80 -19.29 -1.52
CA THR A 6 -14.46 -19.50 -2.95
C THR A 6 -13.06 -18.95 -3.24
N PRO A 7 -12.09 -19.77 -3.68
CA PRO A 7 -10.76 -19.28 -4.04
C PRO A 7 -10.86 -18.24 -5.15
N LYS A 8 -10.35 -17.03 -4.92
CA LYS A 8 -10.29 -15.98 -5.96
C LYS A 8 -9.32 -16.35 -7.09
N TYR A 9 -8.26 -17.07 -6.76
CA TYR A 9 -7.24 -17.53 -7.71
C TYR A 9 -7.22 -19.06 -7.83
N ALA A 10 -6.84 -19.55 -9.02
CA ALA A 10 -6.79 -20.98 -9.33
C ALA A 10 -5.76 -21.76 -8.49
N ASP A 11 -4.66 -21.09 -8.10
CA ASP A 11 -3.71 -21.61 -7.13
C ASP A 11 -4.06 -21.04 -5.74
N PRO A 12 -4.44 -21.89 -4.77
CA PRO A 12 -4.77 -21.45 -3.41
C PRO A 12 -3.66 -20.66 -2.72
N SER A 13 -2.39 -20.90 -3.07
CA SER A 13 -1.24 -20.17 -2.48
C SER A 13 -1.23 -18.68 -2.89
N LEU A 14 -1.78 -18.34 -4.05
CA LEU A 14 -1.86 -16.97 -4.54
C LEU A 14 -2.89 -16.13 -3.76
N ASN A 15 -3.93 -16.76 -3.21
CA ASN A 15 -4.88 -16.03 -2.34
C ASN A 15 -4.14 -15.43 -1.15
N ARG A 16 -3.26 -16.21 -0.50
CA ARG A 16 -2.45 -15.68 0.61
C ARG A 16 -1.50 -14.59 0.13
N PHE A 17 -0.82 -14.79 -1.00
CA PHE A 17 0.14 -13.82 -1.51
C PHE A 17 -0.47 -12.45 -1.82
N PHE A 18 -1.64 -12.39 -2.46
CA PHE A 18 -2.26 -11.13 -2.88
C PHE A 18 -3.23 -10.52 -1.87
N GLU A 19 -3.82 -11.31 -0.97
CA GLU A 19 -4.92 -10.84 -0.13
C GLU A 19 -4.57 -10.82 1.37
N ALA A 20 -3.56 -11.57 1.83
CA ALA A 20 -3.26 -11.63 3.25
C ALA A 20 -2.72 -10.27 3.75
N PRO A 21 -3.26 -9.72 4.84
CA PRO A 21 -2.79 -8.45 5.39
C PRO A 21 -1.37 -8.58 5.93
N LEU A 22 -0.67 -7.44 6.06
CA LEU A 22 0.69 -7.39 6.61
C LEU A 22 0.77 -8.08 7.98
N SER A 23 -0.25 -7.92 8.84
CA SER A 23 -0.31 -8.55 10.15
C SER A 23 -0.26 -10.09 10.14
N GLU A 24 -0.65 -10.72 9.03
CA GLU A 24 -0.62 -12.19 8.87
C GLU A 24 0.58 -12.66 8.03
N THR A 25 1.03 -11.83 7.08
CA THR A 25 2.17 -12.14 6.22
C THR A 25 3.50 -11.91 6.94
N ASP A 26 3.60 -10.82 7.70
CA ASP A 26 4.75 -10.43 8.51
C ASP A 26 4.31 -9.74 9.83
N PRO A 27 3.98 -10.53 10.87
CA PRO A 27 3.52 -10.01 12.15
C PRO A 27 4.56 -9.14 12.88
N GLU A 28 5.86 -9.40 12.65
CA GLU A 28 6.95 -8.65 13.29
C GLU A 28 7.02 -7.24 12.71
N LEU A 29 6.97 -7.11 11.37
CA LEU A 29 6.94 -5.81 10.72
C LEU A 29 5.68 -5.01 11.07
N TYR A 30 4.51 -5.68 11.10
CA TYR A 30 3.28 -5.04 11.55
C TYR A 30 3.40 -4.52 12.99
N ALA A 31 3.97 -5.30 13.91
CA ALA A 31 4.18 -4.88 15.29
C ALA A 31 5.12 -3.66 15.38
N ALA A 32 6.16 -3.60 14.55
CA ALA A 32 7.06 -2.46 14.47
C ALA A 32 6.35 -1.18 14.00
N GLU A 33 5.50 -1.26 12.97
CA GLU A 33 4.70 -0.10 12.52
C GLU A 33 3.75 0.39 13.63
N ARG A 34 3.10 -0.52 14.36
CA ARG A 34 2.21 -0.15 15.49
C ARG A 34 2.98 0.51 16.63
N ALA A 35 4.19 0.05 16.93
CA ALA A 35 5.05 0.63 17.94
C ALA A 35 5.51 2.05 17.53
N GLU A 36 5.87 2.27 16.27
CA GLU A 36 6.26 3.59 15.77
C GLU A 36 5.09 4.57 15.76
N LEU A 37 3.88 4.13 15.35
CA LEU A 37 2.69 4.96 15.46
C LEU A 37 2.47 5.43 16.91
N LYS A 38 2.61 4.53 17.88
CA LYS A 38 2.48 4.89 19.29
C LYS A 38 3.56 5.89 19.72
N ARG A 39 4.80 5.71 19.27
CA ARG A 39 5.91 6.64 19.52
C ARG A 39 5.59 8.05 19.01
N GLN A 40 5.06 8.16 17.78
CA GLN A 40 4.68 9.44 17.17
C GLN A 40 3.51 10.12 17.92
N GLN A 41 2.56 9.33 18.43
CA GLN A 41 1.42 9.85 19.21
C GLN A 41 1.79 10.34 20.61
N ASP A 42 2.80 9.71 21.23
CA ASP A 42 3.16 9.97 22.63
C ASP A 42 4.30 11.01 22.78
N LYS A 43 4.83 11.55 21.68
CA LYS A 43 5.97 12.49 21.68
C LYS A 43 5.66 13.82 21.03
N ILE A 44 6.41 14.84 21.44
CA ILE A 44 6.45 16.13 20.76
C ILE A 44 7.60 16.08 19.76
N GLU A 45 7.28 16.12 18.46
CA GLU A 45 8.27 16.14 17.39
C GLU A 45 8.66 17.59 17.06
N LEU A 46 9.95 17.92 17.24
CA LEU A 46 10.49 19.27 17.05
C LEU A 46 11.47 19.37 15.87
N ILE A 47 11.56 18.32 15.07
CA ILE A 47 12.41 18.30 13.89
C ILE A 47 11.70 19.09 12.79
N ALA A 48 12.24 20.26 12.43
CA ALA A 48 11.59 21.22 11.54
C ALA A 48 11.29 20.69 10.13
N SER A 49 11.99 19.65 9.68
CA SER A 49 11.81 19.03 8.37
C SER A 49 10.87 17.81 8.37
N GLU A 50 10.50 17.29 9.53
CA GLU A 50 9.56 16.16 9.64
C GLU A 50 8.12 16.64 9.68
N ASN A 51 7.18 15.75 9.29
CA ASN A 51 5.76 16.06 9.28
C ASN A 51 4.93 14.77 9.35
N ILE A 52 3.65 14.89 9.73
CA ILE A 52 2.68 13.81 9.73
C ILE A 52 1.73 14.00 8.56
N VAL A 53 1.76 13.06 7.61
CA VAL A 53 0.90 13.11 6.43
C VAL A 53 -0.55 12.73 6.77
N SER A 54 -1.50 13.15 5.94
CA SER A 54 -2.90 12.80 6.12
C SER A 54 -3.16 11.32 5.78
N ARG A 55 -4.27 10.77 6.30
CA ARG A 55 -4.69 9.40 5.96
C ARG A 55 -4.90 9.19 4.47
N ALA A 56 -5.43 10.20 3.77
CA ALA A 56 -5.65 10.15 2.33
C ALA A 56 -4.33 10.02 1.54
N VAL A 57 -3.25 10.65 2.00
CA VAL A 57 -1.92 10.51 1.37
C VAL A 57 -1.37 9.08 1.57
N MET A 58 -1.52 8.53 2.78
CA MET A 58 -1.10 7.14 3.05
C MET A 58 -1.90 6.12 2.23
N GLU A 59 -3.22 6.30 2.10
CA GLU A 59 -4.08 5.45 1.28
C GLU A 59 -3.64 5.44 -0.19
N ALA A 60 -3.27 6.61 -0.74
CA ALA A 60 -2.79 6.71 -2.13
C ALA A 60 -1.41 6.07 -2.33
N GLN A 61 -0.49 6.27 -1.38
CA GLN A 61 0.91 5.82 -1.48
C GLN A 61 1.03 4.28 -1.51
N GLY A 62 0.17 3.58 -0.76
CA GLY A 62 0.09 2.10 -0.77
C GLY A 62 -0.88 1.52 -1.80
N GLY A 63 -1.38 2.34 -2.73
CA GLY A 63 -2.44 1.97 -3.66
C GLY A 63 -1.95 1.23 -4.91
N VAL A 64 -2.92 0.83 -5.75
CA VAL A 64 -2.71 0.06 -6.99
C VAL A 64 -1.79 0.73 -8.02
N MET A 65 -1.61 2.05 -7.92
CA MET A 65 -0.73 2.82 -8.82
C MET A 65 0.72 2.33 -8.81
N THR A 66 1.17 1.73 -7.71
CA THR A 66 2.53 1.14 -7.58
C THR A 66 2.84 0.09 -8.65
N ASN A 67 1.81 -0.59 -9.18
CA ASN A 67 1.98 -1.66 -10.15
C ASN A 67 2.26 -1.13 -11.58
N LYS A 68 2.06 0.17 -11.83
CA LYS A 68 2.10 0.71 -13.19
C LYS A 68 3.46 1.27 -13.56
N TYR A 69 4.03 0.71 -14.63
CA TYR A 69 5.18 1.28 -15.31
C TYR A 69 4.73 2.35 -16.33
N ALA A 70 5.14 3.61 -16.16
CA ALA A 70 4.62 4.75 -16.91
C ALA A 70 5.72 5.72 -17.39
N GLU A 71 6.78 5.21 -18.01
CA GLU A 71 7.85 6.07 -18.55
C GLU A 71 7.35 7.04 -19.64
N GLY A 72 7.92 8.24 -19.64
CA GLY A 72 7.54 9.35 -20.51
C GLY A 72 6.75 10.42 -19.76
N TYR A 73 6.02 11.25 -20.51
CA TYR A 73 5.13 12.29 -19.97
C TYR A 73 3.66 11.95 -20.25
N PRO A 74 2.70 12.54 -19.55
CA PRO A 74 1.28 12.40 -19.89
C PRO A 74 1.02 12.70 -21.37
N GLY A 75 0.28 11.81 -22.04
CA GLY A 75 0.04 11.86 -23.50
C GLY A 75 1.25 11.53 -24.38
N ARG A 76 2.40 11.21 -23.79
CA ARG A 76 3.67 10.87 -24.47
C ARG A 76 4.38 9.73 -23.74
N ARG A 77 3.66 8.65 -23.46
CA ARG A 77 4.18 7.45 -22.79
C ARG A 77 4.88 6.55 -23.80
N TYR A 78 5.94 5.88 -23.36
CA TYR A 78 6.58 4.82 -24.15
C TYR A 78 5.77 3.52 -24.13
N TYR A 79 4.91 3.33 -23.11
CA TYR A 79 4.10 2.13 -22.92
C TYR A 79 2.60 2.46 -22.84
N GLY A 80 1.76 1.53 -23.31
CA GLY A 80 0.31 1.64 -23.25
C GLY A 80 -0.29 1.37 -21.86
N GLY A 81 -1.60 1.60 -21.73
CA GLY A 81 -2.36 1.31 -20.50
C GLY A 81 -2.11 2.30 -19.36
N CYS A 82 -1.83 3.58 -19.68
CA CYS A 82 -1.56 4.66 -18.71
C CYS A 82 -2.74 5.65 -18.56
N GLU A 83 -3.94 5.28 -19.00
CA GLU A 83 -5.11 6.18 -19.11
C GLU A 83 -5.52 6.85 -17.80
N PHE A 84 -5.23 6.20 -16.66
CA PHE A 84 -5.57 6.69 -15.32
C PHE A 84 -4.35 7.15 -14.50
N VAL A 85 -3.15 7.09 -15.08
CA VAL A 85 -1.91 7.61 -14.49
C VAL A 85 -1.46 8.92 -15.15
N ASP A 86 -1.96 9.17 -16.37
CA ASP A 86 -1.91 10.48 -17.04
C ASP A 86 -2.89 11.48 -16.42
#